data_AF-A0A2E2ZZ78-F1
#
_entry.id   AF-A0A2E2ZZ78-F1
#
_cell.length_a   1.000
_cell.length_b   1.000
_cell.length_c   1.000
_cell.angle_alpha   90.00
_cell.angle_beta   90.00
_cell.angle_gamma   90.00
#
_symmetry.space_group_name_H-M   'P 1'
#
loop_
_entity.id
_entity.type
_entity.pdbx_description
1 polymer ?
#
loop_
_entity_poly.entity_id
_entity_poly.type
_entity_poly.pdbx_seq_one_letter_code
_entity_poly.pdbx_strand_id
1 'polypeptide(L)'
;MKSILIILVGFLCAVFLIGCGSDHTHEHDHDHEHTHSEPHYHEPPHGGAGVTLGDEDAHIEFLVEPQDGIVYAWFFKPHMASYLRVQFESFNIVVKKPDGEVEWKFEAVANPGTGETVGDTSQFVAKVDGIEEKPFDAVIPEITVLGKVYKNVAFNYPKGNQ
;
A
#
# COMPACT_ATOMS: atom_id res chain seq x y z
N MET A 1 56.00 21.48 -3.75
CA MET A 1 56.55 22.45 -4.71
C MET A 1 55.52 23.56 -4.92
N LYS A 2 55.87 24.77 -4.46
CA LYS A 2 55.59 26.10 -5.02
C LYS A 2 54.13 26.39 -5.46
N SER A 3 53.34 27.05 -4.61
CA SER A 3 53.05 28.53 -4.62
C SER A 3 51.88 28.85 -5.60
N ILE A 4 50.81 29.56 -5.24
CA ILE A 4 50.61 31.04 -5.14
C ILE A 4 49.10 31.21 -4.83
N LEU A 5 48.66 31.74 -3.69
CA LEU A 5 48.52 33.15 -3.26
C LEU A 5 47.32 33.92 -3.89
N ILE A 6 46.24 34.02 -3.10
CA ILE A 6 45.38 35.18 -2.71
C ILE A 6 44.94 36.18 -3.79
N ILE A 7 43.61 36.41 -3.92
CA ILE A 7 42.83 37.69 -3.89
C ILE A 7 41.34 37.28 -3.66
N LEU A 8 40.56 37.53 -2.60
CA LEU A 8 40.20 38.69 -1.76
C LEU A 8 39.22 39.69 -2.42
N VAL A 9 37.92 39.38 -2.42
CA VAL A 9 36.75 40.32 -2.38
C VAL A 9 35.56 39.47 -1.88
N GLY A 10 34.83 39.71 -0.80
CA GLY A 10 34.45 40.96 -0.16
C GLY A 10 32.98 41.28 -0.47
N PHE A 11 32.02 40.50 0.05
CA PHE A 11 30.61 40.93 0.06
C PHE A 11 29.85 40.36 1.27
N LEU A 12 29.91 41.13 2.36
CA LEU A 12 29.09 40.96 3.56
C LEU A 12 27.78 41.72 3.34
N CYS A 13 26.71 41.01 3.01
CA CYS A 13 25.34 41.53 3.08
C CYS A 13 24.69 41.02 4.36
N ALA A 14 24.83 41.80 5.43
CA ALA A 14 24.02 41.65 6.62
C ALA A 14 22.67 42.35 6.38
N VAL A 15 21.61 41.57 6.25
CA VAL A 15 20.23 42.06 6.34
C VAL A 15 19.65 41.53 7.64
N PHE A 16 19.81 42.31 8.72
CA PHE A 16 19.04 42.11 9.95
C PHE A 16 17.72 42.86 9.80
N LEU A 17 16.65 42.12 9.51
CA LEU A 17 15.29 42.62 9.68
C LEU A 17 14.97 42.61 11.17
N ILE A 18 15.04 43.78 11.79
CA ILE A 18 14.45 44.05 13.11
C ILE A 18 12.94 44.15 12.89
N GLY A 19 12.26 43.02 13.03
CA GLY A 19 10.80 42.94 13.07
C GLY A 19 10.30 43.40 14.44
N CYS A 20 9.42 44.40 14.42
CA CYS A 20 8.77 44.99 15.59
C CYS A 20 7.87 43.94 16.27
N GLY A 21 8.00 43.79 17.58
CA GLY A 21 7.11 42.98 18.39
C GLY A 21 5.73 43.62 18.52
N SER A 22 4.70 42.80 18.34
CA SER A 22 3.35 43.04 18.84
C SER A 22 2.92 41.79 19.60
N ASP A 23 2.70 41.96 20.90
CA ASP A 23 1.98 41.01 21.74
C ASP A 23 0.56 40.83 21.19
N HIS A 24 0.20 39.60 20.88
CA HIS A 24 -1.18 39.20 20.66
C HIS A 24 -1.50 38.04 21.58
N THR A 25 -2.11 38.38 22.71
CA THR A 25 -2.88 37.47 23.54
C THR A 25 -4.07 36.96 22.73
N HIS A 26 -3.96 35.74 22.22
CA HIS A 26 -5.11 34.97 21.78
C HIS A 26 -5.19 33.74 22.67
N GLU A 27 -6.04 33.86 23.69
CA GLU A 27 -6.68 32.73 24.35
C GLU A 27 -7.47 31.98 23.27
N HIS A 28 -6.92 30.85 22.81
CA HIS A 28 -7.68 29.87 22.05
C HIS A 28 -8.05 28.75 23.01
N ASP A 29 -9.34 28.70 23.29
CA ASP A 29 -10.05 27.56 23.85
C ASP A 29 -9.53 26.27 23.22
N HIS A 30 -8.95 25.40 24.04
CA HIS A 30 -8.54 24.06 23.61
C HIS A 30 -9.78 23.17 23.54
N ASP A 31 -10.60 23.38 22.51
CA ASP A 31 -11.45 22.31 22.03
C ASP A 31 -10.53 21.22 21.49
N HIS A 32 -10.54 20.08 22.16
CA HIS A 32 -9.73 18.92 21.80
C HIS A 32 -10.08 18.48 20.38
N GLU A 33 -9.18 18.77 19.44
CA GLU A 33 -9.21 18.20 18.10
C GLU A 33 -9.33 16.68 18.20
N HIS A 34 -10.52 16.19 17.86
CA HIS A 34 -10.64 14.83 17.37
C HIS A 34 -9.86 14.78 16.06
N THR A 35 -8.65 14.21 16.07
CA THR A 35 -7.97 13.79 14.84
C THR A 35 -8.81 12.68 14.21
N HIS A 36 -9.83 13.07 13.45
CA HIS A 36 -10.51 12.17 12.54
C HIS A 36 -9.54 11.94 11.38
N SER A 37 -8.94 10.76 11.34
CA SER A 37 -8.34 10.23 10.12
C SER A 37 -9.47 10.07 9.09
N GLU A 38 -9.68 11.10 8.27
CA GLU A 38 -10.60 11.04 7.15
C GLU A 38 -10.21 9.84 6.26
N PRO A 39 -11.17 8.99 5.85
CA PRO A 39 -10.89 7.92 4.91
C PRO A 39 -10.36 8.53 3.61
N HIS A 40 -9.09 8.27 3.29
CA HIS A 40 -8.49 8.71 2.04
C HIS A 40 -8.29 7.51 1.14
N TYR A 41 -9.01 7.49 0.02
CA TYR A 41 -8.88 6.45 -0.99
C TYR A 41 -7.47 6.49 -1.60
N HIS A 42 -6.80 5.34 -1.62
CA HIS A 42 -5.51 5.15 -2.29
C HIS A 42 -5.71 4.41 -3.61
N GLU A 43 -5.26 5.01 -4.72
CA GLU A 43 -5.29 4.34 -6.02
C GLU A 43 -4.32 3.14 -6.03
N PRO A 44 -4.80 1.92 -6.39
CA PRO A 44 -3.95 0.75 -6.50
C PRO A 44 -2.84 0.92 -7.56
N PRO A 45 -1.56 0.64 -7.25
CA PRO A 45 -0.43 0.91 -8.14
C PRO A 45 -0.49 0.29 -9.54
N HIS A 46 -1.21 -0.82 -9.71
CA HIS A 46 -1.37 -1.51 -10.98
C HIS A 46 -2.79 -1.37 -11.56
N GLY A 47 -3.65 -0.54 -10.97
CA GLY A 47 -5.03 -0.32 -11.42
C GLY A 47 -6.00 -1.46 -11.07
N GLY A 48 -5.60 -2.35 -10.15
CA GLY A 48 -6.42 -3.45 -9.66
C GLY A 48 -7.41 -3.05 -8.57
N ALA A 49 -7.91 -4.05 -7.83
CA ALA A 49 -8.74 -3.88 -6.64
C ALA A 49 -7.88 -3.75 -5.38
N GLY A 50 -7.95 -2.60 -4.71
CA GLY A 50 -7.28 -2.36 -3.43
C GLY A 50 -8.07 -2.90 -2.24
N VAL A 51 -7.46 -3.78 -1.45
CA VAL A 51 -8.07 -4.41 -0.28
C VAL A 51 -7.28 -4.04 0.97
N THR A 52 -7.91 -3.26 1.84
CA THR A 52 -7.36 -2.84 3.13
C THR A 52 -7.55 -3.92 4.17
N LEU A 53 -6.48 -4.20 4.92
CA LEU A 53 -6.46 -5.12 6.06
C LEU A 53 -6.44 -4.32 7.37
N GLY A 54 -7.42 -4.60 8.25
CA GLY A 54 -7.52 -3.93 9.55
C GLY A 54 -7.78 -2.44 9.42
N ASP A 55 -7.15 -1.66 10.30
CA ASP A 55 -7.20 -0.19 10.31
C ASP A 55 -6.03 0.37 9.48
N GLU A 56 -6.02 0.04 8.18
CA GLU A 56 -4.95 0.38 7.22
C GLU A 56 -3.56 -0.19 7.54
N ASP A 57 -3.50 -1.25 8.36
CA ASP A 57 -2.26 -1.93 8.75
C ASP A 57 -1.43 -2.42 7.55
N ALA A 58 -2.11 -2.88 6.50
CA ALA A 58 -1.54 -3.34 5.25
C ALA A 58 -2.60 -3.33 4.14
N HIS A 59 -2.16 -3.42 2.88
CA HIS A 59 -3.05 -3.48 1.72
C HIS A 59 -2.68 -4.66 0.82
N ILE A 60 -3.66 -5.17 0.09
CA ILE A 60 -3.47 -6.14 -0.99
C ILE A 60 -4.09 -5.56 -2.26
N GLU A 61 -3.35 -5.50 -3.35
CA GLU A 61 -3.93 -5.21 -4.67
C GLU A 61 -4.15 -6.51 -5.43
N PHE A 62 -5.35 -6.72 -5.97
CA PHE A 62 -5.64 -7.82 -6.90
C PHE A 62 -5.80 -7.30 -8.33
N LEU A 63 -5.12 -7.90 -9.31
CA LEU A 63 -5.25 -7.53 -10.73
C LEU A 63 -5.55 -8.79 -11.56
N VAL A 64 -6.61 -8.73 -12.37
CA VAL A 64 -6.98 -9.81 -13.29
C VAL A 64 -6.32 -9.56 -14.65
N GLU A 65 -5.59 -10.55 -15.15
CA GLU A 65 -5.03 -10.60 -16.51
C GLU A 65 -5.66 -11.78 -17.27
N PRO A 66 -6.82 -11.57 -17.95
CA PRO A 66 -7.59 -12.64 -18.59
C PRO A 66 -6.83 -13.39 -19.67
N GLN A 67 -5.95 -12.69 -20.40
CA GLN A 67 -5.25 -13.25 -21.55
C GLN A 67 -4.33 -14.42 -21.16
N ASP A 68 -3.76 -14.33 -19.96
CA ASP A 68 -2.85 -15.34 -19.42
C ASP A 68 -3.53 -16.28 -18.40
N GLY A 69 -4.81 -16.03 -18.06
CA GLY A 69 -5.50 -16.77 -17.01
C GLY A 69 -4.89 -16.53 -15.63
N ILE A 70 -4.36 -15.32 -15.39
CA ILE A 70 -3.63 -14.98 -14.18
C ILE A 70 -4.42 -13.97 -13.36
N VAL A 71 -4.42 -14.16 -12.05
CA VAL A 71 -4.76 -13.11 -11.09
C VAL A 71 -3.54 -12.85 -10.23
N TYR A 72 -3.05 -11.62 -10.26
CA TYR A 72 -1.96 -11.17 -9.41
C TYR A 72 -2.49 -10.68 -8.07
N ALA A 73 -1.68 -10.84 -7.03
CA ALA A 73 -1.86 -10.17 -5.76
C ALA A 73 -0.53 -9.57 -5.29
N TRP A 74 -0.54 -8.30 -4.86
CA TRP A 74 0.61 -7.65 -4.24
C TRP A 74 0.29 -7.13 -2.86
N PHE A 75 1.16 -7.40 -1.90
CA PHE A 75 1.08 -6.87 -0.54
C PHE A 75 1.80 -5.54 -0.45
N PHE A 76 1.18 -4.59 0.24
CA PHE A 76 1.73 -3.27 0.51
C PHE A 76 1.65 -2.90 1.98
N LYS A 77 2.57 -2.02 2.38
CA LYS A 77 2.53 -1.29 3.65
C LYS A 77 1.31 -0.35 3.71
N PRO A 78 1.04 0.30 4.86
CA PRO A 78 -0.02 1.30 4.96
C PRO A 78 0.02 2.32 3.81
N HIS A 79 -1.15 2.77 3.39
CA HIS A 79 -1.36 3.73 2.30
C HIS A 79 -0.78 3.31 0.94
N MET A 80 -0.59 2.00 0.72
CA MET A 80 0.08 1.43 -0.45
C MET A 80 1.49 2.03 -0.72
N ALA A 81 2.15 2.57 0.31
CA ALA A 81 3.35 3.38 0.15
C ALA A 81 4.56 2.63 -0.42
N SER A 82 4.64 1.32 -0.20
CA SER A 82 5.66 0.43 -0.75
C SER A 82 5.26 -1.03 -0.59
N TYR A 83 5.89 -1.92 -1.36
CA TYR A 83 5.71 -3.36 -1.22
C TYR A 83 6.02 -3.85 0.19
N LEU A 84 5.21 -4.79 0.66
CA LEU A 84 5.34 -5.48 1.93
C LEU A 84 5.64 -6.95 1.64
N ARG A 85 6.84 -7.42 2.01
CA ARG A 85 7.12 -8.85 2.00
C ARG A 85 6.40 -9.56 3.14
N VAL A 86 5.84 -10.72 2.85
CA VAL A 86 5.10 -11.55 3.80
C VAL A 86 5.69 -12.95 3.85
N GLN A 87 5.55 -13.59 5.02
CA GLN A 87 6.20 -14.87 5.34
C GLN A 87 5.24 -16.05 5.23
N PHE A 88 4.76 -16.33 4.02
CA PHE A 88 3.99 -17.53 3.68
C PHE A 88 4.10 -17.86 2.19
N GLU A 89 3.94 -19.14 1.85
CA GLU A 89 4.10 -19.62 0.48
C GLU A 89 2.81 -19.52 -0.36
N SER A 90 1.66 -19.42 0.30
CA SER A 90 0.37 -19.27 -0.37
C SER A 90 -0.73 -18.76 0.55
N PHE A 91 -1.80 -18.21 -0.03
CA PHE A 91 -3.06 -17.94 0.65
C PHE A 91 -4.24 -18.19 -0.30
N ASN A 92 -5.45 -18.25 0.23
CA ASN A 92 -6.66 -18.51 -0.55
C ASN A 92 -7.63 -17.34 -0.48
N ILE A 93 -8.40 -17.16 -1.54
CA ILE A 93 -9.65 -16.39 -1.51
C ILE A 93 -10.80 -17.26 -1.98
N VAL A 94 -12.01 -16.91 -1.55
CA VAL A 94 -13.25 -17.52 -2.00
C VAL A 94 -13.99 -16.51 -2.88
N VAL A 95 -14.20 -16.85 -4.14
CA VAL A 95 -14.92 -16.03 -5.13
C VAL A 95 -16.35 -16.52 -5.25
N LYS A 96 -17.30 -15.60 -5.15
CA LYS A 96 -18.73 -15.88 -5.32
C LYS A 96 -19.08 -15.91 -6.80
N LYS A 97 -19.68 -17.00 -7.24
CA LYS A 97 -20.22 -17.22 -8.59
C LYS A 97 -21.74 -17.41 -8.52
N PRO A 98 -22.47 -17.24 -9.63
CA PRO A 98 -23.91 -17.54 -9.68
C PRO A 98 -24.26 -18.95 -9.21
N ASP A 99 -23.40 -19.93 -9.54
CA ASP A 99 -23.63 -21.36 -9.29
C ASP A 99 -22.97 -21.88 -7.99
N GLY A 100 -22.42 -20.99 -7.15
CA GLY A 100 -21.77 -21.35 -5.89
C GLY A 100 -20.49 -20.56 -5.61
N GLU A 101 -19.57 -21.16 -4.87
CA GLU A 101 -18.30 -20.54 -4.52
C GLU A 101 -17.14 -21.33 -5.14
N VAL A 102 -16.08 -20.62 -5.54
CA VAL A 102 -14.83 -21.24 -5.98
C VAL A 102 -13.67 -20.69 -5.16
N GLU A 103 -12.77 -21.57 -4.75
CA GLU A 103 -11.53 -21.16 -4.08
C GLU A 103 -10.45 -20.91 -5.12
N TRP A 104 -9.74 -19.78 -5.00
CA TRP A 104 -8.52 -19.51 -5.75
C TRP A 104 -7.33 -19.52 -4.78
N LYS A 105 -6.32 -20.33 -5.11
CA LYS A 105 -5.06 -20.38 -4.38
C LYS A 105 -4.04 -19.47 -5.06
N PHE A 106 -3.50 -18.54 -4.29
CA PHE A 106 -2.43 -17.63 -4.68
C PHE A 106 -1.10 -18.18 -4.19
N GLU A 107 -0.16 -18.42 -5.09
CA GLU A 107 1.17 -18.95 -4.78
C GLU A 107 2.23 -17.84 -4.82
N ALA A 108 3.14 -17.85 -3.86
CA ALA A 108 4.22 -16.88 -3.73
C ALA A 108 5.15 -16.88 -4.94
N VAL A 109 5.48 -15.70 -5.43
CA VAL A 109 6.38 -15.51 -6.57
C VAL A 109 7.71 -14.95 -6.07
N ALA A 110 8.81 -15.65 -6.33
CA ALA A 110 10.15 -15.14 -6.08
C ALA A 110 10.54 -14.09 -7.14
N ASN A 111 11.31 -13.08 -6.72
CA ASN A 111 11.88 -12.09 -7.62
C ASN A 111 13.37 -11.92 -7.33
N PRO A 112 14.26 -12.54 -8.12
CA PRO A 112 15.71 -12.45 -7.93
C PRO A 112 16.26 -11.02 -8.07
N GLY A 113 15.56 -10.14 -8.81
CA GLY A 113 15.96 -8.75 -9.01
C GLY A 113 15.81 -7.89 -7.74
N THR A 114 14.88 -8.26 -6.87
CA THR A 114 14.64 -7.60 -5.57
C THR A 114 15.17 -8.43 -4.40
N GLY A 115 15.56 -9.68 -4.63
CA GLY A 115 15.96 -10.63 -3.60
C GLY A 115 14.78 -11.20 -2.81
N GLU A 116 13.59 -11.25 -3.40
CA GLU A 116 12.41 -11.93 -2.85
C GLU A 116 12.46 -13.42 -3.15
N THR A 117 12.02 -14.25 -2.21
CA THR A 117 11.97 -15.71 -2.32
C THR A 117 10.56 -16.24 -2.06
N VAL A 118 10.28 -17.50 -2.42
CA VAL A 118 9.07 -18.19 -1.95
C VAL A 118 9.10 -18.19 -0.42
N GLY A 119 8.02 -17.73 0.21
CA GLY A 119 7.95 -17.54 1.66
C GLY A 119 8.59 -16.25 2.20
N ASP A 120 9.12 -15.36 1.35
CA ASP A 120 9.52 -13.97 1.67
C ASP A 120 9.38 -13.10 0.41
N THR A 121 8.15 -12.76 0.06
CA THR A 121 7.83 -11.97 -1.14
C THR A 121 6.61 -11.09 -0.91
N SER A 122 6.46 -10.06 -1.70
CA SER A 122 5.25 -9.23 -1.78
C SER A 122 4.27 -9.69 -2.86
N GLN A 123 4.69 -10.55 -3.81
CA GLN A 123 3.89 -10.91 -4.97
C GLN A 123 3.40 -12.36 -4.92
N PHE A 124 2.14 -12.56 -5.30
CA PHE A 124 1.50 -13.85 -5.43
C PHE A 124 0.70 -13.94 -6.72
N VAL A 125 0.49 -15.16 -7.22
CA VAL A 125 -0.27 -15.43 -8.44
C VAL A 125 -1.22 -16.59 -8.23
N ALA A 126 -2.47 -16.43 -8.66
CA ALA A 126 -3.41 -17.53 -8.89
C ALA A 126 -3.57 -17.77 -10.39
N LYS A 127 -3.57 -19.04 -10.79
CA LYS A 127 -3.95 -19.46 -12.15
C LYS A 127 -5.42 -19.82 -12.15
N VAL A 128 -6.20 -19.14 -12.99
CA VAL A 128 -7.66 -19.26 -13.03
C VAL A 128 -8.10 -19.44 -14.47
N ASP A 129 -8.44 -20.69 -14.82
CA ASP A 129 -8.91 -21.01 -16.16
C ASP A 129 -10.21 -20.25 -16.50
N GLY A 130 -10.19 -19.56 -17.64
CA GLY A 130 -11.36 -18.84 -18.15
C GLY A 130 -11.77 -17.63 -17.30
N ILE A 131 -10.85 -17.04 -16.54
CA ILE A 131 -11.12 -15.77 -15.87
C ILE A 131 -11.36 -14.66 -16.90
N GLU A 132 -12.37 -13.84 -16.61
CA GLU A 132 -12.72 -12.66 -17.40
C GLU A 132 -12.54 -11.42 -16.52
N GLU A 133 -12.25 -10.28 -17.15
CA GLU A 133 -12.21 -8.98 -16.47
C GLU A 133 -13.65 -8.46 -16.23
N LYS A 134 -14.36 -9.14 -15.33
CA LYS A 134 -15.73 -8.80 -14.92
C LYS A 134 -15.81 -8.63 -13.42
N PRO A 135 -16.77 -7.84 -12.90
CA PRO A 135 -16.94 -7.71 -11.47
C PRO A 135 -17.31 -9.03 -10.79
N PHE A 136 -16.71 -9.26 -9.61
CA PHE A 136 -17.04 -10.38 -8.74
C PHE A 136 -16.83 -9.99 -7.28
N ASP A 137 -17.56 -10.66 -6.38
CA ASP A 137 -17.35 -10.55 -4.95
C ASP A 137 -16.43 -11.68 -4.47
N ALA A 138 -15.55 -11.36 -3.55
CA ALA A 138 -14.63 -12.31 -2.96
C ALA A 138 -14.43 -12.08 -1.46
N VAL A 139 -13.96 -13.12 -0.78
CA VAL A 139 -13.63 -13.10 0.65
C VAL A 139 -12.27 -13.74 0.83
N ILE A 140 -11.39 -13.10 1.59
CA ILE A 140 -10.19 -13.73 2.16
C ILE A 140 -10.63 -14.37 3.48
N PRO A 141 -10.72 -15.71 3.58
CA PRO A 141 -11.27 -16.36 4.77
C PRO A 141 -10.42 -16.10 6.00
N GLU A 142 -9.11 -16.25 5.86
CA GLU A 142 -8.11 -15.98 6.89
C GLU A 142 -6.76 -15.66 6.24
N ILE A 143 -6.06 -14.66 6.76
CA ILE A 143 -4.67 -14.37 6.39
C ILE A 143 -3.92 -13.78 7.56
N THR A 144 -2.64 -14.13 7.71
CA THR A 144 -1.76 -13.55 8.75
C THR A 144 -0.76 -12.60 8.10
N VAL A 145 -0.84 -11.32 8.43
CA VAL A 145 0.07 -10.27 7.93
C VAL A 145 0.60 -9.48 9.12
N LEU A 146 1.91 -9.29 9.20
CA LEU A 146 2.58 -8.59 10.31
C LEU A 146 2.23 -9.17 11.70
N GLY A 147 2.05 -10.50 11.79
CA GLY A 147 1.70 -11.19 13.04
C GLY A 147 0.24 -10.99 13.49
N LYS A 148 -0.57 -10.27 12.73
CA LYS A 148 -2.01 -10.10 12.96
C LYS A 148 -2.81 -11.04 12.05
N VAL A 149 -3.84 -11.68 12.59
CA VAL A 149 -4.77 -12.53 11.83
C VAL A 149 -5.98 -11.72 11.42
N TYR A 150 -6.23 -11.65 10.11
CA TYR A 150 -7.41 -11.04 9.52
C TYR A 150 -8.34 -12.15 9.03
N LYS A 151 -9.64 -12.03 9.27
CA LYS A 151 -10.63 -13.04 8.90
C LYS A 151 -11.80 -12.41 8.16
N ASN A 152 -12.35 -13.16 7.21
CA ASN A 152 -13.53 -12.78 6.43
C ASN A 152 -13.40 -11.38 5.79
N VAL A 153 -12.24 -11.07 5.22
CA VAL A 153 -12.02 -9.79 4.55
C VAL A 153 -12.72 -9.83 3.20
N ALA A 154 -13.89 -9.21 3.12
CA ALA A 154 -14.68 -9.14 1.90
C ALA A 154 -14.25 -7.97 1.02
N PHE A 155 -14.29 -8.16 -0.30
CA PHE A 155 -14.03 -7.12 -1.29
C PHE A 155 -14.78 -7.40 -2.60
N ASN A 156 -14.90 -6.37 -3.43
CA ASN A 156 -15.45 -6.47 -4.79
C ASN A 156 -14.34 -6.15 -5.80
N TYR A 157 -14.17 -6.95 -6.85
CA TYR A 157 -13.30 -6.58 -7.97
C TYR A 157 -14.10 -5.76 -9.01
N PRO A 158 -13.56 -4.66 -9.58
CA PRO A 158 -12.25 -4.06 -9.32
C PRO A 158 -12.26 -3.02 -8.18
N LYS A 159 -13.37 -2.84 -7.45
CA LYS A 159 -13.56 -1.70 -6.53
C LYS A 159 -12.71 -1.74 -5.25
N GLY A 160 -12.35 -2.92 -4.76
CA GLY A 160 -11.73 -3.08 -3.45
C GLY A 160 -12.73 -3.18 -2.30
N ASN A 161 -12.31 -2.71 -1.12
CA ASN A 161 -13.13 -2.67 0.10
C ASN A 161 -13.08 -1.33 0.87
N GLN A 162 -12.57 -0.26 0.24
CA GLN A 162 -12.63 1.12 0.74
C GLN A 162 -13.69 1.94 0.04
#